data_AF-A0A8X6ME50-F1
#
_entry.id   AF-A0A8X6ME50-F1
#
_cell.length_a   1.000
_cell.length_b   1.000
_cell.length_c   1.000
_cell.angle_alpha   90.00
_cell.angle_beta   90.00
_cell.angle_gamma   90.00
#
_symmetry.space_group_name_H-M   'P 1'
#
loop_
_entity.id
_entity.type
_entity.pdbx_description
1 polymer ?
#
loop_
_entity_poly.entity_id
_entity_poly.type
_entity_poly.pdbx_seq_one_letter_code
_entity_poly.pdbx_strand_id
1 'polypeptide(L)'
;MEPDTTTDDNESSGKFECAVCLQPCVQPVQLPCRHIFCYLCVKGVTHQSKRCAMCRQEIPASYLDNPFLIDCQQSSVAFDGSYQWFYEGKNGWWQYDDRTSLEIEAAYKKGEQQCEVLIQGFLYKILEEI
;
A
#
# COMPACT_ATOMS: atom_id res chain seq x y z
N MET A 1 -22.79 40.52 13.02
CA MET A 1 -23.18 39.10 13.13
C MET A 1 -22.35 38.37 12.12
N GLU A 2 -21.44 37.54 12.63
CA GLU A 2 -20.30 36.98 11.91
C GLU A 2 -20.72 35.82 10.99
N PRO A 3 -19.96 35.55 9.91
CA PRO A 3 -20.15 34.38 9.07
C PRO A 3 -19.51 33.15 9.75
N ASP A 4 -20.31 32.14 10.06
CA ASP A 4 -19.79 30.86 10.54
C ASP A 4 -19.38 30.01 9.32
N THR A 5 -18.08 29.96 9.04
CA THR A 5 -17.49 29.09 8.01
C THR A 5 -16.48 28.19 8.71
N THR A 6 -16.98 27.24 9.47
CA THR A 6 -16.21 26.05 9.84
C THR A 6 -16.15 25.12 8.63
N THR A 7 -14.95 24.87 8.10
CA THR A 7 -14.33 23.53 8.11
C THR A 7 -12.93 23.64 7.52
N ASP A 8 -11.97 23.14 8.29
CA ASP A 8 -10.53 23.11 8.04
C ASP A 8 -10.12 22.54 6.67
N ASP A 9 -9.41 23.36 5.88
CA ASP A 9 -8.67 22.93 4.70
C ASP A 9 -7.33 22.29 5.11
N ASN A 10 -7.34 21.04 5.59
CA ASN A 10 -6.11 20.25 5.71
C ASN A 10 -6.31 18.71 5.74
N GLU A 11 -6.95 18.11 4.73
CA GLU A 11 -6.93 16.64 4.57
C GLU A 11 -6.87 16.22 3.09
N SER A 12 -5.64 16.09 2.55
CA SER A 12 -5.41 15.46 1.24
C SER A 12 -4.79 14.05 1.35
N SER A 13 -4.75 13.46 2.54
CA SER A 13 -4.23 12.10 2.79
C SER A 13 -5.41 11.14 3.02
N GLY A 14 -6.00 10.63 1.94
CA GLY A 14 -7.15 9.71 2.04
C GLY A 14 -8.12 9.68 0.86
N LYS A 15 -7.75 10.20 -0.32
CA LYS A 15 -8.70 10.42 -1.43
C LYS A 15 -9.37 9.14 -1.97
N PHE A 16 -8.82 7.95 -1.73
CA PHE A 16 -9.34 6.70 -2.26
C PHE A 16 -9.36 5.60 -1.20
N GLU A 17 -10.48 4.89 -1.11
CA GLU A 17 -10.64 3.68 -0.31
C GLU A 17 -10.58 2.44 -1.21
N CYS A 18 -9.80 1.43 -0.81
CA CYS A 18 -9.60 0.23 -1.60
C CYS A 18 -10.71 -0.80 -1.33
N ALA A 19 -11.53 -1.13 -2.33
CA ALA A 19 -12.60 -2.13 -2.19
C ALA A 19 -12.10 -3.59 -2.02
N VAL A 20 -10.79 -3.85 -2.01
CA VAL A 20 -10.20 -5.17 -1.73
C VAL A 20 -9.84 -5.33 -0.26
N CYS A 21 -9.12 -4.35 0.32
CA CYS A 21 -8.70 -4.40 1.72
C CYS A 21 -9.57 -3.57 2.67
N LEU A 22 -10.49 -2.77 2.14
CA LEU A 22 -11.41 -1.89 2.89
C LEU A 22 -10.66 -0.87 3.77
N GLN A 23 -9.56 -0.33 3.24
CA GLN A 23 -8.68 0.63 3.92
C GLN A 23 -8.27 1.73 2.92
N PRO A 24 -7.75 2.89 3.39
CA PRO A 24 -7.18 3.92 2.50
C PRO A 24 -6.14 3.35 1.54
N CYS A 25 -6.19 3.74 0.28
CA CYS A 25 -5.32 3.20 -0.75
C CYS A 25 -3.84 3.53 -0.49
N VAL A 26 -3.00 2.49 -0.41
CA VAL A 26 -1.54 2.63 -0.48
C VAL A 26 -1.13 2.50 -1.94
N GLN A 27 -0.45 3.53 -2.46
CA GLN A 27 -0.05 3.62 -3.87
C GLN A 27 -1.25 3.36 -4.81
N PRO A 28 -2.21 4.29 -4.88
CA PRO A 28 -3.45 4.11 -5.63
C PRO A 28 -3.17 3.91 -7.13
N VAL A 29 -3.66 2.80 -7.68
CA VAL A 29 -3.57 2.48 -9.11
C VAL A 29 -4.95 2.49 -9.76
N GLN A 30 -5.05 3.07 -10.96
CA GLN A 30 -6.28 3.06 -11.75
C GLN A 30 -6.25 1.99 -12.83
N LEU A 31 -7.08 0.96 -12.70
CA LEU A 31 -7.20 -0.06 -13.74
C LEU A 31 -7.77 0.52 -15.06
N PRO A 32 -7.63 -0.16 -16.21
CA PRO A 32 -8.24 0.27 -17.48
C PRO A 32 -9.77 0.47 -17.39
N CYS A 33 -10.42 -0.24 -16.47
CA CYS A 33 -11.85 -0.09 -16.16
C CYS A 33 -12.19 1.14 -15.30
N ARG A 34 -11.19 1.96 -14.95
CA ARG A 34 -11.21 3.16 -14.11
C ARG A 34 -11.44 2.95 -12.60
N HIS A 35 -11.60 1.72 -12.12
CA HIS A 35 -11.63 1.44 -10.69
C HIS A 35 -10.24 1.57 -10.06
N ILE A 36 -10.22 2.00 -8.80
CA ILE A 36 -8.99 2.37 -8.07
C ILE A 36 -8.81 1.43 -6.87
N PHE A 37 -7.58 0.95 -6.67
CA PHE A 37 -7.23 0.05 -5.57
C PHE A 37 -5.78 0.32 -5.13
N CYS A 38 -5.32 -0.29 -4.04
CA CYS A 38 -3.89 -0.36 -3.73
C CYS A 38 -3.14 -1.14 -4.81
N TYR A 39 -1.93 -0.73 -5.16
CA TYR A 39 -1.06 -1.49 -6.07
C TYR A 39 -0.90 -2.96 -5.65
N LEU A 40 -0.58 -3.21 -4.38
CA LEU A 40 -0.41 -4.56 -3.85
C LEU A 40 -1.71 -5.38 -3.83
N CYS A 41 -2.88 -4.74 -3.68
CA CYS A 41 -4.17 -5.40 -3.78
C CYS A 41 -4.46 -5.83 -5.22
N VAL A 42 -4.21 -4.97 -6.22
CA VAL A 42 -4.33 -5.35 -7.64
C VAL A 42 -3.41 -6.52 -7.94
N LYS A 43 -2.15 -6.45 -7.52
CA LYS A 43 -1.20 -7.53 -7.73
C LYS A 43 -1.70 -8.86 -7.13
N GLY A 44 -2.19 -8.84 -5.90
CA GLY A 44 -2.82 -10.02 -5.28
C GLY A 44 -4.03 -10.56 -6.08
N VAL A 45 -4.95 -9.70 -6.49
CA VAL A 45 -6.13 -10.10 -7.30
C VAL A 45 -5.71 -10.69 -8.66
N THR A 46 -4.68 -10.14 -9.29
CA THR A 46 -4.16 -10.65 -10.57
C THR A 46 -3.47 -12.00 -10.45
N HIS A 47 -2.95 -12.37 -9.28
CA HIS A 47 -2.46 -13.72 -9.02
C HIS A 47 -3.60 -14.76 -8.96
N GLN A 48 -4.82 -14.35 -8.60
CA GLN A 48 -5.96 -15.25 -8.43
C GLN A 48 -6.88 -15.33 -9.65
N SER A 49 -7.44 -14.20 -10.09
CA SER A 49 -8.51 -14.18 -11.12
C SER A 49 -8.21 -13.30 -12.32
N LYS A 50 -7.22 -12.40 -12.26
CA LYS A 50 -6.91 -11.40 -13.32
C LYS A 50 -8.10 -10.54 -13.74
N ARG A 51 -9.06 -10.31 -12.84
CA ARG A 51 -10.27 -9.52 -13.09
C ARG A 51 -10.45 -8.46 -12.02
N CYS A 52 -10.99 -7.31 -12.40
CA CYS A 52 -11.30 -6.23 -11.47
C CYS A 52 -12.30 -6.72 -10.40
N ALA A 53 -11.99 -6.48 -9.12
CA ALA A 53 -12.83 -6.87 -7.99
C ALA A 53 -14.23 -6.20 -8.00
N MET A 54 -14.37 -5.05 -8.67
CA MET A 54 -15.65 -4.30 -8.72
C MET A 54 -16.50 -4.64 -9.95
N CYS A 55 -15.93 -4.55 -11.16
CA CYS A 55 -16.70 -4.74 -12.40
C CYS A 55 -16.39 -6.02 -13.17
N ARG A 56 -15.46 -6.85 -12.69
CA ARG A 56 -15.07 -8.13 -13.31
C ARG A 56 -14.50 -8.01 -14.73
N GLN A 57 -14.17 -6.80 -15.19
CA GLN A 57 -13.40 -6.61 -16.43
C GLN A 57 -12.00 -7.21 -16.28
N GLU A 58 -11.46 -7.74 -17.37
CA GLU A 58 -10.12 -8.34 -17.37
C GLU A 58 -9.03 -7.28 -17.14
N ILE A 59 -8.02 -7.67 -16.36
CA ILE A 59 -6.82 -6.88 -16.11
C ILE A 59 -5.73 -7.47 -16.98
N PRO A 60 -5.18 -6.73 -17.96
CA PRO A 60 -4.09 -7.21 -18.81
C PRO A 60 -2.90 -7.66 -17.97
N ALA A 61 -2.27 -8.79 -18.32
CA ALA A 61 -1.14 -9.33 -17.57
C ALA A 61 0.05 -8.35 -17.51
N SER A 62 0.26 -7.59 -18.58
CA SER A 62 1.31 -6.56 -18.68
C SER A 62 0.99 -5.27 -17.90
N TYR A 63 -0.21 -5.13 -17.34
CA TYR A 63 -0.59 -3.92 -16.62
C TYR A 63 0.29 -3.68 -15.38
N LEU A 64 0.77 -4.76 -14.74
CA LEU A 64 1.65 -4.66 -13.57
C LEU A 64 3.07 -4.17 -13.91
N ASP A 65 3.50 -4.29 -15.17
CA ASP A 65 4.82 -3.85 -15.60
C ASP A 65 4.91 -2.32 -15.67
N ASN A 66 3.79 -1.66 -16.00
CA ASN A 66 3.68 -0.21 -16.05
C ASN A 66 2.26 0.26 -15.65
N PRO A 67 1.92 0.25 -14.35
CA PRO A 67 0.60 0.62 -13.87
C PRO A 67 0.41 2.14 -13.88
N PHE A 68 -0.84 2.60 -14.04
CA PHE A 68 -1.19 4.01 -13.90
C PHE A 68 -1.38 4.38 -12.42
N LEU A 69 -0.37 5.03 -11.84
CA LEU A 69 -0.40 5.55 -10.46
C LEU A 69 -1.03 6.94 -10.45
N ILE A 70 -2.07 7.13 -9.63
CA ILE A 70 -2.83 8.39 -9.59
C ILE A 70 -2.10 9.49 -8.81
N ASP A 71 -1.25 9.10 -7.87
CA ASP A 71 -0.40 10.02 -7.13
C ASP A 71 0.87 9.28 -6.73
N CYS A 72 1.97 9.55 -7.43
CA CYS A 72 3.27 8.95 -7.13
C CYS A 72 3.88 9.71 -5.96
N GLN A 73 3.29 9.55 -4.78
CA GLN A 73 3.87 10.11 -3.58
C GLN A 73 5.04 9.25 -3.15
N GLN A 74 6.15 9.91 -2.82
CA GLN A 74 7.25 9.27 -2.12
C GLN A 74 6.75 8.76 -0.76
N SER A 75 7.39 7.71 -0.25
CA SER A 75 7.14 7.19 1.10
C SER A 75 7.02 8.33 2.09
N SER A 76 5.89 8.40 2.78
CA SER A 76 5.66 9.44 3.79
C SER A 76 6.22 9.05 5.16
N VAL A 77 6.54 7.76 5.34
CA VAL A 77 7.04 7.22 6.60
C VAL A 77 8.57 7.27 6.67
N ALA A 78 9.06 7.87 7.75
CA ALA A 78 10.43 7.81 8.22
C ALA A 78 10.39 7.66 9.75
N PHE A 79 11.23 6.78 10.29
CA PHE A 79 11.23 6.43 11.71
C PHE A 79 12.32 7.20 12.49
N ASP A 80 12.53 6.85 13.76
CA ASP A 80 13.45 7.55 14.65
C ASP A 80 14.88 7.51 14.09
N GLY A 81 15.46 8.67 13.76
CA GLY A 81 16.76 8.68 13.06
C GLY A 81 16.65 8.50 11.55
N SER A 82 15.47 8.74 10.97
CA SER A 82 15.19 8.82 9.52
C SER A 82 15.41 7.53 8.71
N TYR A 83 15.42 6.36 9.36
CA TYR A 83 15.49 5.08 8.66
C TYR A 83 14.12 4.64 8.13
N GLN A 84 14.15 3.64 7.24
CA GLN A 84 12.99 3.04 6.58
C GLN A 84 13.20 1.52 6.45
N TRP A 85 12.11 0.76 6.30
CA TRP A 85 12.16 -0.69 6.17
C TRP A 85 12.31 -1.12 4.71
N PHE A 86 13.24 -2.05 4.46
CA PHE A 86 13.53 -2.59 3.13
C PHE A 86 13.52 -4.12 3.15
N TYR A 87 13.28 -4.73 1.99
CA TYR A 87 13.44 -6.16 1.73
C TYR A 87 14.36 -6.40 0.54
N GLU A 88 15.09 -7.52 0.57
CA GLU A 88 16.00 -7.89 -0.50
C GLU A 88 15.22 -8.27 -1.77
N GLY A 89 15.70 -7.77 -2.91
CA GLY A 89 15.26 -8.21 -4.22
C GLY A 89 16.44 -8.57 -5.11
N LYS A 90 16.17 -8.81 -6.39
CA LYS A 90 17.24 -9.12 -7.35
C LYS A 90 18.15 -7.90 -7.51
N ASN A 91 19.40 -8.03 -7.06
CA ASN A 91 20.46 -7.02 -7.17
C ASN A 91 20.18 -5.71 -6.41
N GLY A 92 19.51 -5.78 -5.26
CA GLY A 92 19.33 -4.59 -4.43
C GLY A 92 18.22 -4.74 -3.41
N TRP A 93 17.80 -3.59 -2.87
CA TRP A 93 16.81 -3.49 -1.81
C TRP A 93 15.59 -2.75 -2.32
N TRP A 94 14.41 -3.25 -1.95
CA TRP A 94 13.13 -2.62 -2.22
C TRP A 94 12.55 -2.11 -0.92
N GLN A 95 12.01 -0.90 -0.93
CA GLN A 95 11.35 -0.37 0.24
C GLN A 95 10.00 -1.07 0.45
N TYR A 96 9.66 -1.40 1.70
CA TYR A 96 8.30 -1.76 2.04
C TYR A 96 7.35 -0.57 1.82
N ASP A 97 6.09 -0.85 1.53
CA ASP A 97 5.06 0.19 1.49
C ASP A 97 4.79 0.74 2.90
N ASP A 98 4.23 1.95 2.97
CA ASP A 98 4.06 2.68 4.23
C ASP A 98 3.28 1.87 5.28
N ARG A 99 2.23 1.15 4.87
CA ARG A 99 1.40 0.36 5.80
C ARG A 99 2.19 -0.81 6.37
N THR A 100 2.81 -1.60 5.51
CA THR A 100 3.62 -2.74 5.95
C THR A 100 4.79 -2.27 6.82
N SER A 101 5.42 -1.14 6.47
CA SER A 101 6.52 -0.56 7.24
C SER A 101 6.09 -0.19 8.67
N LEU A 102 4.88 0.37 8.84
CA LEU A 102 4.32 0.69 10.16
C LEU A 102 4.04 -0.57 10.99
N GLU A 103 3.55 -1.64 10.36
CA GLU A 103 3.32 -2.93 11.04
C GLU A 103 4.65 -3.54 11.53
N ILE A 104 5.68 -3.54 10.69
CA ILE A 104 7.02 -4.03 11.03
C ILE A 104 7.63 -3.20 12.16
N GLU A 105 7.61 -1.87 12.04
CA GLU A 105 8.12 -0.95 13.04
C GLU A 105 7.45 -1.15 14.41
N ALA A 106 6.13 -1.33 14.42
CA ALA A 106 5.37 -1.53 15.64
C ALA A 106 5.77 -2.83 16.37
N ALA A 107 6.07 -3.90 15.63
CA ALA A 107 6.58 -5.15 16.21
C ALA A 107 8.02 -5.00 16.72
N TYR A 108 8.87 -4.34 15.93
CA TYR A 108 10.26 -4.04 16.30
C TYR A 108 10.34 -3.24 17.61
N LYS A 109 9.55 -2.16 17.74
CA LYS A 109 9.50 -1.33 18.96
C LYS A 109 9.02 -2.06 20.20
N LYS A 110 8.30 -3.17 20.05
CA LYS A 110 7.86 -4.03 21.17
C LYS A 110 8.90 -5.09 21.54
N GLY A 111 9.97 -5.24 20.76
CA GLY A 111 10.94 -6.32 20.92
C GLY A 111 10.40 -7.70 20.54
N GLU A 112 9.47 -7.75 19.58
CA GLU A 112 8.98 -9.01 19.02
C GLU A 112 10.01 -9.60 18.06
N GLN A 113 10.41 -10.86 18.26
CA GLN A 113 11.42 -11.54 17.43
C GLN A 113 10.92 -11.88 16.01
N GLN A 114 9.61 -11.84 15.80
CA GLN A 114 8.98 -12.10 14.51
C GLN A 114 7.66 -11.35 14.42
N CYS A 115 7.27 -10.92 13.22
CA CYS A 115 5.93 -10.43 12.94
C CYS A 115 5.36 -11.06 11.66
N GLU A 116 4.02 -11.08 11.57
CA GLU A 116 3.31 -11.59 10.41
C GLU A 116 2.65 -10.43 9.66
N VAL A 117 2.90 -10.32 8.36
CA VAL A 117 2.37 -9.25 7.51
C VAL A 117 1.69 -9.84 6.27
N LEU A 118 0.61 -9.20 5.82
CA LEU A 118 -0.14 -9.63 4.62
C LEU A 118 0.31 -8.84 3.39
N ILE A 119 1.01 -9.49 2.46
CA ILE A 119 1.51 -8.86 1.23
C ILE A 119 0.93 -9.58 0.02
N GLN A 120 0.21 -8.84 -0.83
CA GLN A 120 -0.39 -9.35 -2.07
C GLN A 120 -1.29 -10.59 -1.87
N GLY A 121 -1.91 -10.71 -0.69
CA GLY A 121 -2.79 -11.84 -0.34
C GLY A 121 -2.07 -13.07 0.22
N PHE A 122 -0.77 -12.98 0.49
CA PHE A 122 -0.01 -14.03 1.17
C PHE A 122 0.48 -13.53 2.54
N LEU A 123 0.45 -14.43 3.52
CA LEU A 123 0.96 -14.15 4.85
C LEU A 123 2.47 -14.43 4.88
N TYR A 124 3.26 -13.41 5.20
CA TYR A 124 4.70 -13.50 5.35
C TYR A 124 5.08 -13.38 6.81
N LYS A 125 6.12 -14.11 7.20
CA LYS A 125 6.75 -13.99 8.51
C LYS A 125 8.08 -13.27 8.34
N ILE A 126 8.24 -12.16 9.05
CA ILE A 126 9.47 -11.36 9.08
C ILE A 126 10.16 -11.69 10.40
N LEU A 127 11.45 -12.02 10.34
CA LEU A 127 12.27 -12.37 11.48
C LEU A 127 13.22 -11.21 11.80
N GLU A 128 13.43 -10.93 13.07
CA GLU A 128 14.54 -10.07 13.50
C GLU A 128 15.84 -10.88 13.33
N GLU A 129 16.68 -10.51 12.36
CA GLU A 129 18.03 -11.07 12.26
C GLU A 129 18.91 -10.42 13.33
N ILE A 130 19.30 -11.21 14.34
CA ILE A 130 20.21 -10.85 15.44
C ILE A 130 21.65 -10.82 14.93
#